data_AF-D0EW41-F1
#
_entry.id   AF-D0EW41-F1
#
_cell.length_a   1.000
_cell.length_b   1.000
_cell.length_c   1.000
_cell.angle_alpha   90.00
_cell.angle_beta   90.00
_cell.angle_gamma   90.00
#
_symmetry.space_group_name_H-M   'P 1'
#
loop_
_entity.id
_entity.type
_entity.pdbx_description
1 polymer ?
#
loop_
_entity_poly.entity_id
_entity_poly.type
_entity_poly.pdbx_seq_one_letter_code
_entity_poly.pdbx_strand_id
1 'polypeptide(L)' 'ICWYKDAERLHKWKTAQTGFPWIDAIMTQLRQEGWIHHLARHAVACFLTRGHLWISWEEGMKVFEELLIDADYSINAG' A
#
# COMPACT_ATOMS: atom_id res chain seq x y z
N ILE A 1 -15.75 1.95 -9.40
CA ILE A 1 -15.54 0.53 -8.99
C ILE A 1 -16.13 0.36 -7.60
N CYS A 2 -16.88 -0.72 -7.34
CA CYS A 2 -17.39 -1.02 -5.98
C CYS A 2 -16.29 -1.73 -5.17
N TRP A 3 -15.47 -0.93 -4.48
CA TRP A 3 -14.44 -1.42 -3.56
C TRP A 3 -15.02 -1.82 -2.21
N TYR A 4 -14.34 -2.70 -1.49
CA TYR A 4 -14.72 -3.07 -0.13
C TYR A 4 -14.35 -1.97 0.87
N LYS A 5 -15.25 -1.75 1.82
CA LYS A 5 -15.01 -0.90 2.99
C LYS A 5 -14.61 -1.80 4.16
N ASP A 6 -13.35 -2.24 4.15
CA ASP A 6 -12.78 -3.13 5.17
C ASP A 6 -11.58 -2.45 5.84
N ALA A 7 -11.86 -1.74 6.93
CA ALA A 7 -10.85 -1.00 7.68
C ALA A 7 -9.83 -1.91 8.38
N GLU A 8 -10.21 -3.16 8.72
CA GLU A 8 -9.32 -4.09 9.40
C GLU A 8 -8.25 -4.61 8.43
N ARG A 9 -8.66 -5.01 7.21
CA ARG A 9 -7.72 -5.44 6.16
C ARG A 9 -6.81 -4.30 5.72
N LEU A 10 -7.35 -3.08 5.60
CA LEU A 10 -6.55 -1.89 5.32
C LEU A 10 -5.52 -1.64 6.43
N HIS A 11 -5.94 -1.75 7.70
CA HIS A 11 -5.03 -1.58 8.84
C HIS A 11 -3.90 -2.59 8.81
N LYS A 12 -4.20 -3.89 8.62
CA LYS A 12 -3.20 -4.96 8.50
C LYS A 12 -2.21 -4.71 7.37
N TRP A 13 -2.68 -4.26 6.21
CA TRP A 13 -1.79 -3.89 5.10
C TRP A 13 -0.92 -2.68 5.45
N LYS A 14 -1.52 -1.61 6.01
CA LYS A 14 -0.79 -0.41 6.42
C LYS A 14 0.29 -0.73 7.46
N THR A 15 0.03 -1.63 8.41
CA THR A 15 0.93 -1.95 9.53
C THR A 15 1.87 -3.15 9.29
N ALA A 16 1.95 -3.67 8.07
CA ALA A 16 2.78 -4.84 7.73
C ALA A 16 2.42 -6.10 8.54
N GLN A 17 1.12 -6.37 8.70
CA GLN A 17 0.56 -7.52 9.41
C GLN A 17 -0.40 -8.32 8.53
N THR A 18 -0.10 -8.42 7.23
CA THR A 18 -0.92 -9.17 6.26
C THR A 18 -0.75 -10.68 6.39
N GLY A 19 0.37 -11.14 6.96
CA GLY A 19 0.75 -12.54 7.04
C GLY A 19 1.45 -13.06 5.78
N PHE A 20 1.70 -12.19 4.79
CA PHE A 20 2.47 -12.48 3.59
C PHE A 20 3.85 -11.85 3.73
N PRO A 21 4.92 -12.61 4.03
CA PRO A 21 6.24 -12.05 4.37
C PRO A 21 6.79 -11.08 3.32
N TRP A 22 6.53 -11.32 2.04
CA TRP A 22 6.94 -10.42 0.96
C TRP A 22 6.27 -9.04 1.05
N ILE A 23 4.96 -9.00 1.29
CA ILE A 23 4.19 -7.75 1.41
C ILE A 23 4.55 -7.04 2.71
N ASP A 24 4.64 -7.79 3.81
CA ASP A 24 4.97 -7.25 5.12
C ASP A 24 6.38 -6.67 5.15
N ALA A 25 7.36 -7.31 4.50
CA ALA A 25 8.72 -6.77 4.37
C ALA A 25 8.75 -5.43 3.61
N ILE A 26 8.03 -5.33 2.49
CA ILE A 26 7.94 -4.09 1.71
C ILE A 26 7.28 -2.97 2.53
N MET A 27 6.14 -3.26 3.17
CA MET A 27 5.43 -2.27 3.97
C MET A 27 6.25 -1.85 5.21
N THR A 28 7.06 -2.75 5.76
CA THR A 28 8.02 -2.44 6.82
C THR A 28 9.12 -1.51 6.32
N GLN A 29 9.73 -1.81 5.16
CA GLN A 29 10.74 -0.95 4.54
C GLN A 29 10.17 0.45 4.27
N LEU A 30 8.98 0.53 3.67
CA LEU A 30 8.29 1.78 3.40
C LEU A 30 8.11 2.62 4.67
N ARG A 31 7.72 2.00 5.79
CA ARG A 31 7.51 2.69 7.06
C ARG A 31 8.82 3.14 7.73
N GLN A 32 9.88 2.36 7.61
CA GLN A 32 11.16 2.63 8.29
C GLN A 32 12.05 3.58 7.50
N GLU A 33 12.10 3.44 6.18
CA GLU A 33 13.03 4.13 5.30
C GLU A 33 12.36 5.20 4.44
N GLY A 34 11.03 5.13 4.28
CA GLY A 34 10.25 6.09 3.49
C GLY A 34 10.41 5.94 1.98
N TRP A 35 11.10 4.91 1.50
CA TRP A 35 11.26 4.63 0.08
C TRP A 35 11.24 3.12 -0.18
N ILE A 36 10.64 2.72 -1.29
CA ILE A 36 10.65 1.35 -1.78
C ILE A 36 10.77 1.33 -3.30
N HIS A 37 11.45 0.32 -3.82
CA HIS A 37 11.65 0.13 -5.26
C HIS A 37 10.32 0.05 -6.02
N HIS A 38 10.28 0.50 -7.28
CA HIS A 38 9.05 0.59 -8.08
C HIS A 38 8.29 -0.75 -8.19
N LEU A 39 8.99 -1.88 -8.35
CA LEU A 39 8.34 -3.21 -8.36
C LEU A 39 7.73 -3.58 -7.01
N ALA A 40 8.32 -3.12 -5.90
CA ALA A 40 7.76 -3.30 -4.57
C ALA A 40 6.49 -2.45 -4.39
N ARG A 41 6.47 -1.20 -4.89
CA ARG A 41 5.25 -0.37 -4.96
C ARG A 41 4.15 -1.09 -5.73
N HIS A 42 4.46 -1.64 -6.91
CA HIS A 42 3.50 -2.42 -7.70
C HIS A 42 2.96 -3.64 -6.95
N ALA A 43 3.82 -4.39 -6.25
CA ALA A 43 3.40 -5.58 -5.53
C ALA A 43 2.38 -5.25 -4.43
N VAL A 44 2.67 -4.27 -3.58
CA VAL A 44 1.78 -3.91 -2.46
C VAL A 44 0.52 -3.18 -2.91
N ALA A 45 0.59 -2.37 -3.98
CA ALA A 45 -0.58 -1.70 -4.56
C ALA A 45 -1.52 -2.71 -5.23
N CYS A 46 -0.97 -3.68 -5.97
CA CYS A 46 -1.77 -4.76 -6.56
C CYS A 46 -2.42 -5.62 -5.47
N PHE A 47 -1.66 -5.98 -4.42
CA PHE A 47 -2.17 -6.75 -3.30
C PHE A 47 -3.35 -6.06 -2.59
N LEU A 48 -3.24 -4.75 -2.33
CA LEU A 48 -4.31 -3.98 -1.69
C LEU A 48 -5.58 -3.87 -2.56
N THR A 49 -5.40 -3.67 -3.87
CA THR A 49 -6.49 -3.39 -4.79
C THR A 49 -6.97 -4.67 -5.49
N ARG A 50 -6.70 -4.81 -6.78
CA ARG A 50 -7.27 -5.84 -7.65
C ARG A 50 -6.71 -7.26 -7.45
N GLY A 51 -5.59 -7.40 -6.74
CA GLY A 51 -4.88 -8.66 -6.58
C GLY A 51 -5.43 -9.52 -5.44
N HIS A 52 -5.74 -8.92 -4.29
CA HIS A 52 -6.17 -9.70 -3.13
C HIS A 52 -7.25 -9.03 -2.25
N LEU A 53 -6.98 -7.86 -1.67
CA LEU A 53 -7.85 -7.30 -0.64
C LEU A 53 -9.10 -6.59 -1.18
N TRP A 54 -9.09 -6.18 -2.46
CA TRP A 54 -10.18 -5.46 -3.13
C TRP A 54 -10.59 -4.16 -2.44
N ILE A 55 -9.61 -3.44 -1.88
CA ILE A 55 -9.76 -2.14 -1.23
C ILE A 55 -9.48 -1.03 -2.23
N SER A 56 -10.09 0.14 -2.03
CA SER A 56 -9.93 1.30 -2.92
C SER A 56 -8.47 1.73 -3.01
N TRP A 57 -8.03 2.02 -4.23
CA TRP A 57 -6.70 2.59 -4.50
C TRP A 57 -6.51 3.95 -3.80
N GLU A 58 -7.59 4.71 -3.57
CA GLU A 58 -7.55 5.99 -2.85
C GLU A 58 -7.04 5.81 -1.41
N GLU A 59 -7.33 4.69 -0.76
CA GLU A 59 -6.81 4.39 0.58
C GLU A 59 -5.31 4.05 0.54
N GLY A 60 -4.88 3.32 -0.50
CA GLY A 60 -3.46 3.06 -0.74
C GLY A 60 -2.67 4.34 -1.01
N MET A 61 -3.24 5.23 -1.84
CA MET A 61 -2.67 6.53 -2.18
C MET A 61 -2.44 7.38 -0.92
N LYS A 62 -3.44 7.47 -0.01
CA LYS A 62 -3.28 8.19 1.27
C LYS A 62 -2.14 7.63 2.13
N VAL A 63 -2.00 6.30 2.19
CA VAL A 63 -0.91 5.67 2.95
C VAL A 63 0.44 5.96 2.30
N PHE A 64 0.51 5.95 0.97
CA PHE A 64 1.73 6.28 0.24
C PHE A 64 2.10 7.75 0.39
N GLU A 65 1.12 8.66 0.37
CA GLU A 65 1.33 10.09 0.61
C GLU A 65 1.86 10.37 2.03
N GLU A 66 1.45 9.59 3.02
CA GLU A 66 1.94 9.71 4.39
C GLU A 66 3.37 9.16 4.57
N LEU A 67 3.73 8.08 3.88
CA LEU A 67 4.96 7.33 4.15
C LEU A 67 6.08 7.55 3.14
N LEU A 68 5.77 7.84 1.88
CA LEU A 68 6.80 8.03 0.85
C LEU A 68 7.43 9.42 0.99
N ILE A 69 8.75 9.45 1.14
CA ILE A 69 9.52 10.71 1.12
C ILE A 69 9.50 11.37 -0.26
N ASP A 70 9.26 10.59 -1.31
CA ASP A 70 9.14 11.01 -2.70
C ASP A 70 7.67 11.03 -3.17
N ALA A 71 6.73 11.18 -2.24
CA ALA A 71 5.32 11.36 -2.57
C ALA A 71 5.12 12.63 -3.40
N ASP A 72 4.60 12.45 -4.62
CA ASP A 72 4.10 13.51 -5.47
C ASP A 72 2.65 13.17 -5.84
N TYR A 73 1.76 14.16 -5.79
CA TYR A 73 0.33 13.93 -6.02
C TYR A 73 0.04 13.30 -7.39
N SER A 74 0.69 13.79 -8.45
CA SER A 74 0.46 13.30 -9.81
C SER A 74 1.02 11.90 -10.00
N ILE A 75 2.19 11.60 -9.43
CA ILE A 75 2.83 10.28 -9.53
C ILE A 75 2.10 9.25 -8.66
N ASN A 76 1.58 9.64 -7.50
CA ASN A 76 0.94 8.72 -6.55
C ASN A 76 -0.52 8.40 -6.94
N ALA A 77 -1.22 9.34 -7.59
CA ALA A 77 -2.59 9.13 -8.06
C ALA A 77 -2.68 8.48 -9.45
N GLY A 78 -1.64 8.62 -10.28
CA GLY A 78 -1.57 8.10 -11.65
C GLY A 78 -1.26 6.62 -11.74
#